data_AF-A0A820HTH1-F1
#
_entry.id   AF-A0A820HTH1-F1
#
_cell.length_a   1.000
_cell.length_b   1.000
_cell.length_c   1.000
_cell.angle_alpha   90.00
_cell.angle_beta   90.00
_cell.angle_gamma   90.00
#
_symmetry.space_group_name_H-M   'P 1'
#
loop_
_entity.id
_entity.type
_entity.pdbx_description
1 polymer ?
#
loop_
_entity_poly.entity_id
_entity_poly.type
_entity_poly.pdbx_seq_one_letter_code
_entity_poly.pdbx_strand_id
1 'polypeptide(L)'
;MAVRIVSPLETIEKLAQTNNDIIAQLNTNNDMTPQLNTNHYSMAQSNENSRSTMNLVTYHITHSNGALFVQEQNTHKYYNQFLNDWRGKIDIQEISDVFNDKINYSCTNYQDLQRLNKDMLIAVRKYELFGGSDSAQRELSKFQENFVKIQAALRQLSELITTGGSGHLTSIREQLDKINKQLKLLWNQHGNIVFNQENRRR
;
A
#
# COMPACT_ATOMS: atom_id res chain seq x y z
N MET A 1 -5.06 -42.01 3.40
CA MET A 1 -4.33 -40.73 3.23
C MET A 1 -4.55 -39.91 4.49
N ALA A 2 -3.51 -39.70 5.31
CA ALA A 2 -3.62 -38.83 6.48
C ALA A 2 -3.56 -37.38 6.01
N VAL A 3 -4.63 -36.62 6.27
CA VAL A 3 -4.64 -35.16 6.08
C VAL A 3 -3.71 -34.58 7.15
N ARG A 4 -2.53 -34.12 6.74
CA ARG A 4 -1.59 -33.46 7.65
C ARG A 4 -2.21 -32.11 8.00
N ILE A 5 -2.82 -32.00 9.19
CA ILE A 5 -3.30 -30.72 9.70
C ILE A 5 -2.05 -29.88 9.98
N VAL A 6 -1.80 -28.90 9.13
CA VAL A 6 -0.73 -27.91 9.29
C VAL A 6 -1.02 -27.13 10.57
N SER A 7 -0.04 -27.03 11.47
CA SER A 7 -0.25 -26.30 12.72
C SER A 7 -0.42 -24.79 12.43
N PRO A 8 -1.26 -24.06 13.18
CA PRO A 8 -1.39 -22.61 13.00
C PRO A 8 -0.05 -21.87 13.07
N LEU A 9 0.88 -22.37 13.89
CA LEU A 9 2.25 -21.85 13.99
C LEU A 9 3.00 -21.98 12.66
N GLU A 10 2.98 -23.16 12.02
CA GLU A 10 3.64 -23.38 10.73
C GLU A 10 3.05 -22.48 9.64
N THR A 11 1.73 -22.24 9.66
CA THR A 11 1.08 -21.29 8.75
C THR A 11 1.58 -19.87 8.96
N ILE A 12 1.67 -19.41 10.21
CA ILE A 12 2.16 -18.07 10.54
C ILE A 12 3.63 -17.91 10.14
N GLU A 13 4.48 -18.90 10.41
CA GLU A 13 5.90 -18.84 10.02
C GLU A 13 6.07 -18.75 8.49
N LYS A 14 5.26 -19.47 7.71
CA LYS A 14 5.25 -19.34 6.24
C LYS A 14 4.82 -17.95 5.78
N LEU A 15 3.80 -17.36 6.42
CA LEU A 15 3.38 -16.00 6.11
C LEU A 15 4.47 -14.98 6.45
N ALA A 16 5.07 -15.10 7.63
CA ALA A 16 6.15 -14.22 8.07
C ALA A 16 7.37 -14.31 7.15
N GLN A 17 7.72 -15.53 6.70
CA GLN A 17 8.79 -15.74 5.73
C GLN A 17 8.44 -15.11 4.37
N THR A 18 7.22 -15.32 3.88
CA THR A 18 6.79 -14.69 2.61
C THR A 18 6.85 -13.17 2.71
N ASN A 19 6.47 -12.59 3.85
CA ASN A 19 6.59 -11.15 4.09
C ASN A 19 8.05 -10.70 4.12
N ASN A 20 8.95 -11.46 4.75
CA ASN A 20 10.38 -11.18 4.74
C ASN A 20 10.96 -11.24 3.32
N ASP A 21 10.50 -12.19 2.48
CA ASP A 21 10.94 -12.30 1.08
C ASP A 21 10.49 -11.07 0.27
N ILE A 22 9.25 -10.60 0.45
CA ILE A 22 8.76 -9.37 -0.19
C ILE A 22 9.55 -8.15 0.31
N ILE A 23 9.78 -8.04 1.63
CA ILE A 23 10.59 -6.96 2.23
C ILE A 23 12.01 -6.98 1.66
N ALA A 24 12.62 -8.16 1.53
CA ALA A 24 13.95 -8.31 0.95
C ALA A 24 13.95 -7.85 -0.51
N GLN A 25 12.98 -8.30 -1.32
CA GLN A 25 12.82 -7.87 -2.72
C GLN A 25 12.67 -6.35 -2.84
N LEU A 26 11.82 -5.74 -2.01
CA LEU A 26 11.66 -4.29 -1.95
C LEU A 26 12.99 -3.62 -1.59
N ASN A 27 13.70 -4.12 -0.59
CA ASN A 27 14.98 -3.53 -0.20
C ASN A 27 16.09 -3.73 -1.26
N THR A 28 16.12 -4.85 -1.99
CA THR A 28 17.10 -5.14 -3.06
C THR A 28 16.82 -4.41 -4.37
N ASN A 29 15.57 -4.02 -4.63
CA ASN A 29 15.23 -3.19 -5.79
C ASN A 29 15.84 -1.77 -5.71
N ASN A 30 16.49 -1.41 -4.59
CA ASN A 30 17.38 -0.26 -4.49
C ASN A 30 18.69 -0.38 -5.29
N ASP A 31 19.08 -1.60 -5.68
CA ASP A 31 20.35 -1.87 -6.36
C ASP A 31 20.17 -2.16 -7.86
N MET A 32 18.93 -2.20 -8.37
CA MET A 32 18.69 -2.36 -9.80
C MET A 32 18.92 -1.04 -10.51
N THR A 33 20.13 -0.87 -11.06
CA THR A 33 20.44 0.14 -12.06
C THR A 33 19.34 0.18 -13.12
N PRO A 34 18.80 1.37 -13.47
CA PRO A 34 17.95 1.45 -14.64
C PRO A 34 18.80 0.97 -15.82
N GLN A 35 18.34 -0.06 -16.53
CA GLN A 35 18.85 -0.32 -17.87
C GLN A 35 18.46 0.89 -18.72
N LEU A 36 19.39 1.85 -18.77
CA LEU A 36 19.39 2.96 -19.70
C LEU A 36 19.27 2.32 -21.09
N ASN A 37 18.11 2.51 -21.71
CA ASN A 37 17.93 2.31 -23.13
C ASN A 37 18.91 3.28 -23.81
N THR A 38 20.06 2.74 -24.22
CA THR A 38 21.16 3.48 -24.85
C THR A 38 20.71 4.00 -26.20
N ASN A 39 20.33 5.27 -26.25
CA ASN A 39 20.53 6.11 -27.42
C ASN A 39 21.15 7.44 -26.97
N HIS A 40 22.46 7.52 -27.15
CA HIS A 40 23.29 8.73 -27.31
C HIS A 40 23.15 9.86 -26.27
N TYR A 41 24.12 9.99 -25.37
CA TYR A 41 25.00 11.16 -25.22
C TYR A 41 26.11 10.86 -24.20
N SER A 42 27.34 11.30 -24.52
CA SER A 42 28.60 10.99 -23.83
C SER A 42 28.98 12.01 -22.74
N MET A 43 29.67 11.48 -21.73
CA MET A 43 30.71 12.12 -20.88
C MET A 43 30.31 13.29 -19.97
N ALA A 44 30.13 13.00 -18.67
CA ALA A 44 30.80 13.70 -17.56
C ALA A 44 30.45 13.11 -16.18
N GLN A 45 31.51 12.85 -15.40
CA GLN A 45 31.61 13.03 -13.94
C GLN A 45 30.89 12.06 -12.98
N SER A 46 31.68 11.07 -12.55
CA SER A 46 32.00 10.73 -11.15
C SER A 46 30.93 10.85 -10.05
N ASN A 47 30.62 9.68 -9.49
CA ASN A 47 30.65 9.40 -8.05
C ASN A 47 29.57 10.07 -7.17
N GLU A 48 28.31 9.72 -7.41
CA GLU A 48 27.29 9.70 -6.35
C GLU A 48 26.44 8.43 -6.50
N ASN A 49 26.57 7.53 -5.52
CA ASN A 49 25.63 6.48 -5.12
C ASN A 49 24.65 6.00 -6.21
N SER A 50 24.88 4.78 -6.69
CA SER A 50 23.94 3.95 -7.48
C SER A 50 22.57 3.83 -6.81
N ARG A 51 21.75 4.89 -6.86
CA ARG A 51 20.41 4.92 -6.30
C ARG A 51 19.43 4.65 -7.44
N SER A 52 18.75 3.51 -7.39
CA SER A 52 17.67 3.21 -8.32
C SER A 52 16.61 4.31 -8.29
N THR A 53 16.39 4.94 -9.43
CA THR A 53 15.28 5.87 -9.65
C THR A 53 14.09 5.09 -10.19
N MET A 54 12.91 5.31 -9.61
CA MET A 54 11.65 4.80 -10.14
C MET A 54 10.89 5.93 -10.85
N ASN A 55 10.30 5.57 -11.99
CA ASN A 55 9.30 6.41 -12.62
C ASN A 55 8.01 6.25 -11.84
N LEU A 56 7.70 7.24 -11.01
CA LEU A 56 6.43 7.30 -10.32
C LEU A 56 5.47 8.12 -11.16
N VAL A 57 4.35 7.53 -11.52
CA VAL A 57 3.25 8.26 -12.11
C VAL A 57 2.45 8.89 -10.97
N THR A 58 2.55 10.21 -10.84
CA THR A 58 1.73 10.98 -9.91
C THR A 58 0.54 11.56 -10.64
N TYR A 59 -0.63 11.51 -10.00
CA TYR A 59 -1.86 12.03 -10.57
C TYR A 59 -2.26 13.32 -9.87
N HIS A 60 -2.44 14.38 -10.66
CA HIS A 60 -2.95 15.66 -10.17
C HIS A 60 -4.38 15.83 -10.67
N ILE A 61 -5.30 16.08 -9.73
CA ILE A 61 -6.67 16.45 -10.07
C ILE A 61 -6.70 17.96 -10.28
N THR A 62 -7.04 18.38 -11.50
CA THR A 62 -7.24 19.78 -11.85
C THR A 62 -8.72 20.04 -12.10
N HIS A 63 -9.14 21.30 -11.95
CA HIS A 63 -10.49 21.74 -12.23
C HIS A 63 -10.46 22.78 -13.34
N SER A 64 -11.26 22.58 -14.38
CA SER A 64 -11.45 23.55 -15.46
C SER A 64 -12.88 23.49 -15.97
N ASN A 65 -13.49 24.65 -16.22
CA ASN A 65 -14.84 24.76 -16.79
C ASN A 65 -15.92 23.89 -16.11
N GLY A 66 -15.88 23.76 -14.77
CA GLY A 66 -16.88 23.00 -14.01
C GLY A 66 -16.68 21.48 -14.02
N ALA A 67 -15.55 20.99 -14.56
CA ALA A 67 -15.20 19.57 -14.59
C ALA A 67 -13.84 19.32 -13.93
N LEU A 68 -13.72 18.17 -13.28
CA LEU A 68 -12.48 17.65 -12.73
C LEU A 68 -11.77 16.78 -13.77
N PHE A 69 -10.46 16.94 -13.89
CA PHE A 69 -9.62 16.17 -14.81
C PHE A 69 -8.45 15.55 -14.05
N VAL A 70 -8.03 14.34 -14.46
CA VAL A 70 -6.77 13.76 -14.01
C VAL A 70 -5.69 14.12 -15.00
N GLN A 71 -4.67 14.82 -14.54
CA GLN A 71 -3.42 14.96 -15.25
C GLN A 71 -2.41 13.96 -14.72
N GLU A 72 -1.82 13.21 -15.64
CA GLU A 72 -0.70 12.32 -15.35
C GLU A 72 0.59 13.11 -15.39
N GLN A 73 1.39 12.99 -14.33
CA GLN A 73 2.72 13.57 -14.26
C GLN A 73 3.73 12.48 -13.94
N ASN A 74 4.69 12.31 -14.84
CA ASN A 74 5.82 11.42 -14.60
C ASN A 74 6.82 12.13 -13.70
N THR A 75 6.93 11.64 -12.47
CA THR A 75 7.87 12.16 -11.48
C THR A 75 8.94 11.11 -11.23
N HIS A 76 10.20 11.48 -11.45
CA HIS A 76 11.32 10.62 -11.09
C HIS A 76 11.54 10.76 -9.58
N LYS A 77 11.41 9.66 -8.84
CA LYS A 77 11.75 9.63 -7.41
C LYS A 77 12.80 8.56 -7.15
N TYR A 78 13.67 8.83 -6.18
CA TYR A 78 14.53 7.79 -5.65
C TYR A 78 13.68 6.73 -4.95
N TYR A 79 13.94 5.46 -5.24
CA TYR A 79 13.18 4.34 -4.70
C TYR A 79 13.09 4.35 -3.17
N ASN A 80 14.24 4.54 -2.50
CA ASN A 80 14.31 4.67 -1.04
C ASN A 80 13.46 5.82 -0.48
N GLN A 81 13.42 6.95 -1.19
CA GLN A 81 12.60 8.08 -0.77
C GLN A 81 11.12 7.73 -0.88
N PHE A 82 10.70 7.04 -1.95
CA PHE A 82 9.32 6.58 -2.07
C PHE A 82 8.92 5.62 -0.94
N LEU A 83 9.76 4.62 -0.61
CA LEU A 83 9.47 3.70 0.51
C LEU A 83 9.37 4.43 1.85
N ASN A 84 10.27 5.38 2.11
CA ASN A 84 10.26 6.16 3.34
C ASN A 84 9.06 7.12 3.42
N ASP A 85 8.60 7.63 2.28
CA ASP A 85 7.44 8.51 2.17
C ASP A 85 6.11 7.74 2.13
N TRP A 86 6.14 6.43 1.84
CA TRP A 86 4.92 5.64 1.72
C TRP A 86 4.14 5.65 3.03
N ARG A 87 2.86 5.95 2.93
CA ARG A 87 1.91 5.91 4.03
C ARG A 87 0.77 4.98 3.66
N GLY A 88 0.54 3.99 4.50
CA GLY A 88 -0.58 3.07 4.41
C GLY A 88 -1.06 2.77 5.81
N LYS A 89 -2.24 3.27 6.15
CA LYS A 89 -2.87 2.93 7.42
C LYS A 89 -3.46 1.54 7.28
N ILE A 90 -2.92 0.60 8.06
CA ILE A 90 -3.41 -0.78 8.12
C ILE A 90 -4.01 -0.99 9.49
N ASP A 91 -5.23 -1.52 9.52
CA ASP A 91 -5.93 -1.81 10.76
C ASP A 91 -5.46 -3.16 11.32
N ILE A 92 -4.39 -3.11 12.11
CA ILE A 92 -3.80 -4.26 12.80
C ILE A 92 -4.55 -4.47 14.11
N GLN A 93 -5.00 -5.70 14.35
CA GLN A 93 -5.68 -6.03 15.59
C GLN A 93 -4.67 -6.12 16.74
N GLU A 94 -4.95 -5.44 17.85
CA GLU A 94 -4.20 -5.61 19.09
C GLU A 94 -4.50 -6.98 19.71
N ILE A 95 -3.44 -7.66 20.15
CA ILE A 95 -3.50 -9.02 20.70
C ILE A 95 -3.06 -8.97 22.15
N SER A 96 -3.64 -9.82 23.01
CA SER A 96 -3.35 -9.83 24.43
C SER A 96 -1.86 -10.04 24.69
N ASP A 97 -1.25 -9.16 25.49
CA ASP A 97 0.18 -9.20 25.80
C ASP A 97 0.49 -10.23 26.91
N VAL A 98 0.28 -11.50 26.60
CA VAL A 98 0.49 -12.62 27.55
C VAL A 98 1.96 -12.75 27.96
N PHE A 99 2.89 -12.31 27.11
CA PHE A 99 4.33 -12.46 27.31
C PHE A 99 5.06 -11.16 27.67
N ASN A 100 4.32 -10.06 27.88
CA ASN A 100 4.86 -8.74 28.19
C ASN A 100 5.87 -8.26 27.12
N ASP A 101 5.57 -8.54 25.85
CA ASP A 101 6.34 -8.13 24.67
C ASP A 101 6.13 -6.66 24.30
N LYS A 102 5.04 -6.04 24.78
CA LYS A 102 4.72 -4.62 24.54
C LYS A 102 4.79 -4.24 23.06
N ILE A 103 4.23 -5.09 22.19
CA ILE A 103 4.22 -4.87 20.74
C ILE A 103 3.45 -3.58 20.44
N ASN A 104 4.08 -2.68 19.68
CA ASN A 104 3.41 -1.49 19.17
C ASN A 104 2.67 -1.80 17.86
N TYR A 105 1.36 -2.01 17.95
CA TYR A 105 0.45 -2.34 16.84
C TYR A 105 0.14 -1.18 15.88
N SER A 106 0.64 0.04 16.13
CA SER A 106 0.47 1.16 15.19
C SER A 106 1.23 0.90 13.87
N CYS A 107 0.51 0.88 12.75
CA CYS A 107 1.07 0.67 11.42
C CYS A 107 0.63 1.75 10.43
N THR A 108 1.55 2.65 10.10
CA THR A 108 1.28 3.82 9.25
C THR A 108 2.22 3.94 8.06
N ASN A 109 3.36 3.26 8.09
CA ASN A 109 4.42 3.39 7.10
C ASN A 109 5.14 2.04 6.86
N TYR A 110 6.09 2.04 5.92
CA TYR A 110 6.81 0.82 5.52
C TYR A 110 7.70 0.26 6.65
N GLN A 111 8.31 1.12 7.46
CA GLN A 111 9.14 0.68 8.58
C GLN A 111 8.29 0.01 9.67
N ASP A 112 7.06 0.50 9.89
CA ASP A 112 6.11 -0.13 10.81
C ASP A 112 5.73 -1.55 10.35
N LEU A 113 5.56 -1.78 9.04
CA LEU A 113 5.31 -3.11 8.48
C LEU A 113 6.46 -4.08 8.76
N GLN A 114 7.70 -3.64 8.53
CA GLN A 114 8.90 -4.43 8.80
C GLN A 114 9.02 -4.77 10.29
N ARG A 115 8.85 -3.76 11.15
CA ARG A 115 8.89 -3.90 12.61
C ARG A 115 7.82 -4.90 13.08
N LEU A 116 6.56 -4.71 12.68
CA LEU A 116 5.46 -5.55 13.12
C LEU A 116 5.60 -7.01 12.67
N ASN A 117 6.05 -7.24 11.43
CA ASN A 117 6.30 -8.59 10.94
C ASN A 117 7.33 -9.33 11.81
N LYS A 118 8.37 -8.63 12.24
CA LYS A 118 9.42 -9.18 13.11
C LYS A 118 8.94 -9.39 14.55
N ASP A 119 8.38 -8.35 15.16
CA ASP A 119 8.01 -8.35 16.58
C ASP A 119 6.90 -9.38 16.87
N MET A 120 5.90 -9.46 15.99
CA MET A 120 4.85 -10.47 16.11
C MET A 120 5.36 -11.90 15.89
N LEU A 121 6.34 -12.11 15.01
CA LEU A 121 6.93 -13.45 14.80
C LEU A 121 7.64 -13.94 16.07
N ILE A 122 8.35 -13.05 16.76
CA ILE A 122 9.00 -13.35 18.03
C ILE A 122 7.97 -13.75 19.09
N ALA A 123 6.86 -13.02 19.21
CA ALA A 123 5.79 -13.34 20.15
C ALA A 123 5.08 -14.65 19.81
N VAL A 124 4.79 -14.90 18.53
CA VAL A 124 4.13 -16.13 18.06
C VAL A 124 4.93 -17.38 18.43
N ARG A 125 6.26 -17.36 18.30
CA ARG A 125 7.11 -18.51 18.64
C ARG A 125 7.02 -18.91 20.12
N LYS A 126 6.69 -17.98 21.02
CA LYS A 126 6.50 -18.31 22.44
C LYS A 126 5.27 -19.18 22.70
N TYR A 127 4.27 -19.14 21.80
CA TYR A 127 3.09 -20.02 21.90
C TYR A 127 3.40 -21.49 21.58
N GLU A 128 4.56 -21.82 21.01
CA GLU A 128 5.01 -23.21 20.81
C GLU A 128 5.06 -23.97 22.14
N LEU A 129 5.42 -23.27 23.23
CA LEU A 129 5.51 -23.83 24.57
C LEU A 129 4.14 -24.18 25.20
N PHE A 130 3.03 -23.72 24.60
CA PHE A 130 1.68 -23.84 25.15
C PHE A 130 0.83 -24.93 24.48
N GLY A 131 1.47 -25.83 23.73
CA GLY A 131 0.95 -27.16 23.40
C GLY A 131 -0.45 -27.20 22.80
N GLY A 132 -0.84 -26.19 22.01
CA GLY A 132 -2.11 -26.17 21.30
C GLY A 132 -3.35 -25.95 22.17
N SER A 133 -3.22 -25.37 23.37
CA SER A 133 -4.40 -24.97 24.17
C SER A 133 -5.36 -24.07 23.36
N ASP A 134 -6.67 -24.17 23.62
CA ASP A 134 -7.69 -23.38 22.91
C ASP A 134 -7.41 -21.87 23.00
N SER A 135 -6.87 -21.42 24.14
CA SER A 135 -6.49 -20.02 24.31
C SER A 135 -5.30 -19.64 23.42
N ALA A 136 -4.27 -20.49 23.33
CA ALA A 136 -3.15 -20.26 22.43
C ALA A 136 -3.60 -20.27 20.96
N GLN A 137 -4.49 -21.19 20.58
CA GLN A 137 -5.02 -21.26 19.21
C GLN A 137 -5.81 -20.00 18.83
N ARG A 138 -6.62 -19.46 19.74
CA ARG A 138 -7.37 -18.20 19.52
C ARG A 138 -6.46 -16.99 19.37
N GLU A 139 -5.38 -16.89 20.13
CA GLU A 139 -4.45 -15.77 19.96
C GLU A 139 -3.62 -15.95 18.67
N LEU A 140 -3.19 -17.18 18.35
CA LEU A 140 -2.50 -17.48 17.10
C LEU A 140 -3.35 -17.15 15.85
N SER A 141 -4.67 -17.36 15.88
CA SER A 141 -5.52 -16.99 14.74
C SER A 141 -5.53 -15.48 14.49
N LYS A 142 -5.54 -14.65 15.55
CA LYS A 142 -5.43 -13.20 15.43
C LYS A 142 -4.08 -12.77 14.85
N PHE A 143 -3.00 -13.41 15.29
CA PHE A 143 -1.68 -13.18 14.71
C PHE A 143 -1.67 -13.51 13.22
N GLN A 144 -2.23 -14.66 12.83
CA GLN A 144 -2.34 -15.07 11.44
C GLN A 144 -3.08 -14.03 10.60
N GLU A 145 -4.23 -13.52 11.06
CA GLU A 145 -4.96 -12.45 10.38
C GLU A 145 -4.11 -11.18 10.20
N ASN A 146 -3.37 -10.77 11.23
CA ASN A 146 -2.46 -9.64 11.13
C ASN A 146 -1.33 -9.87 10.11
N PHE A 147 -0.74 -11.07 10.06
CA PHE A 147 0.27 -11.41 9.05
C PHE A 147 -0.28 -11.37 7.63
N VAL A 148 -1.53 -11.79 7.41
CA VAL A 148 -2.23 -11.67 6.12
C VAL A 148 -2.43 -10.21 5.74
N LYS A 149 -2.83 -9.34 6.68
CA LYS A 149 -2.98 -7.89 6.43
C LYS A 149 -1.65 -7.24 6.05
N ILE A 150 -0.56 -7.57 6.75
CA ILE A 150 0.80 -7.11 6.42
C ILE A 150 1.18 -7.58 5.02
N GLN A 151 0.97 -8.87 4.70
CA GLN A 151 1.27 -9.43 3.39
C GLN A 151 0.52 -8.69 2.27
N ALA A 152 -0.77 -8.42 2.46
CA ALA A 152 -1.59 -7.72 1.48
C ALA A 152 -1.05 -6.30 1.21
N ALA A 153 -0.69 -5.57 2.26
CA ALA A 153 -0.12 -4.22 2.11
C ALA A 153 1.26 -4.23 1.44
N LEU A 154 2.12 -5.20 1.79
CA LEU A 154 3.42 -5.39 1.15
C LEU A 154 3.28 -5.70 -0.35
N ARG A 155 2.32 -6.54 -0.72
CA ARG A 155 2.01 -6.83 -2.13
C ARG A 155 1.48 -5.61 -2.87
N GLN A 156 0.56 -4.85 -2.27
CA GLN A 156 0.06 -3.60 -2.86
C GLN A 156 1.21 -2.60 -3.08
N LEU A 157 2.12 -2.47 -2.12
CA LEU A 157 3.29 -1.63 -2.24
C LEU A 157 4.21 -2.09 -3.39
N SER A 158 4.48 -3.40 -3.47
CA SER A 158 5.24 -3.98 -4.58
C SER A 158 4.58 -3.71 -5.93
N GLU A 159 3.26 -3.87 -6.03
CA GLU A 159 2.52 -3.64 -7.27
C GLU A 159 2.55 -2.16 -7.68
N LEU A 160 2.39 -1.24 -6.74
CA LEU A 160 2.50 0.21 -7.00
C LEU A 160 3.86 0.56 -7.61
N ILE A 161 4.92 -0.09 -7.13
CA ILE A 161 6.29 0.09 -7.62
C ILE A 161 6.46 -0.52 -9.01
N THR A 162 5.99 -1.75 -9.23
CA THR A 162 6.20 -2.47 -10.51
C THR A 162 5.32 -1.93 -11.64
N THR A 163 4.08 -1.53 -11.34
CA THR A 163 3.09 -1.11 -12.35
C THR A 163 3.00 0.41 -12.53
N GLY A 164 3.77 1.17 -11.75
CA GLY A 164 3.71 2.63 -11.72
C GLY A 164 2.35 3.20 -11.33
N GLY A 165 1.45 2.41 -10.72
CA GLY A 165 0.10 2.86 -10.33
C GLY A 165 -0.96 2.88 -11.44
N SER A 166 -0.66 2.31 -12.62
CA SER A 166 -1.55 2.33 -13.80
C SER A 166 -2.95 1.72 -13.55
N GLY A 167 -3.06 0.68 -12.72
CA GLY A 167 -4.36 0.08 -12.35
C GLY A 167 -5.24 1.01 -11.48
N HIS A 168 -4.62 1.83 -10.63
CA HIS A 168 -5.33 2.82 -9.80
C HIS A 168 -5.89 3.98 -10.65
N LEU A 169 -5.20 4.35 -11.74
CA LEU A 169 -5.64 5.42 -12.65
C LEU A 169 -7.02 5.13 -13.25
N THR A 170 -7.27 3.92 -13.70
CA THR A 170 -8.56 3.53 -14.28
C THR A 170 -9.68 3.73 -13.27
N SER A 171 -9.47 3.29 -12.03
CA SER A 171 -10.44 3.47 -10.95
C SER A 171 -10.65 4.96 -10.60
N ILE A 172 -9.57 5.76 -10.52
CA ILE A 172 -9.65 7.20 -10.25
C ILE A 172 -10.40 7.92 -11.37
N ARG A 173 -10.14 7.57 -12.64
CA ARG A 173 -10.86 8.13 -13.80
C ARG A 173 -12.35 7.79 -13.75
N GLU A 174 -12.70 6.54 -13.47
CA GLU A 174 -14.09 6.12 -13.32
C GLU A 174 -14.81 6.86 -12.18
N GLN A 175 -14.13 7.07 -11.05
CA GLN A 175 -14.69 7.84 -9.94
C GLN A 175 -14.89 9.31 -10.30
N LEU A 176 -13.93 9.93 -10.99
CA LEU A 176 -14.05 11.31 -11.44
C LEU A 176 -15.14 11.51 -12.49
N ASP A 177 -15.33 10.54 -13.39
CA ASP A 177 -16.46 10.55 -14.32
C ASP A 177 -17.80 10.49 -13.59
N LYS A 178 -17.90 9.70 -12.51
CA LYS A 178 -19.11 9.67 -11.66
C LYS A 178 -19.33 11.03 -11.00
N ILE A 179 -18.29 11.64 -10.44
CA ILE A 179 -18.37 12.96 -9.78
C ILE A 179 -18.77 14.04 -10.79
N ASN A 180 -18.14 14.08 -11.96
CA ASN A 180 -18.44 15.04 -13.02
C ASN A 180 -19.90 14.90 -13.51
N LYS A 181 -20.41 13.68 -13.63
CA LYS A 181 -21.83 13.44 -13.94
C LYS A 181 -22.76 13.99 -12.85
N GLN A 182 -22.44 13.76 -11.58
CA GLN A 182 -23.21 14.29 -10.45
C GLN A 182 -23.19 15.82 -10.40
N LEU A 183 -22.02 16.43 -10.59
CA LEU A 183 -21.86 17.89 -10.64
C LEU A 183 -22.70 18.50 -11.77
N LYS A 184 -22.70 17.87 -12.96
CA LYS A 184 -23.52 18.32 -14.10
C LYS A 184 -25.02 18.20 -13.82
N LEU A 185 -25.45 17.12 -13.15
CA LEU A 185 -26.85 16.96 -12.75
C LEU A 185 -27.28 18.04 -11.77
N LEU A 186 -26.47 18.29 -10.73
CA LEU A 186 -26.70 19.36 -9.75
C LEU A 186 -26.76 20.73 -10.43
N TRP A 187 -25.82 21.03 -11.33
CA TRP A 187 -25.82 22.28 -12.09
C TRP A 187 -27.10 22.45 -12.91
N ASN A 188 -27.55 21.41 -13.60
CA ASN A 188 -28.78 21.46 -14.39
C ASN A 188 -30.03 21.59 -13.51
N GLN A 189 -30.04 20.97 -12.34
CA GLN A 189 -31.15 21.08 -11.38
C GLN A 189 -31.25 22.50 -10.82
N HIS A 190 -30.13 23.09 -10.39
CA HIS A 190 -30.12 24.43 -9.79
C HIS A 190 -30.17 25.56 -10.83
N GLY A 191 -29.53 25.40 -12.00
CA GLY A 191 -29.60 26.36 -13.10
C GLY A 191 -31.02 26.52 -13.64
N ASN A 192 -31.79 25.43 -13.73
CA ASN A 192 -33.21 25.49 -14.08
C ASN A 192 -34.07 26.14 -12.99
N ILE A 193 -33.69 26.06 -11.71
CA ILE A 193 -34.44 26.70 -10.61
C ILE A 193 -34.23 28.22 -10.63
N VAL A 194 -33.00 28.69 -10.84
CA VAL A 194 -32.68 30.13 -10.88
C VAL A 194 -33.36 30.80 -12.09
N PHE A 195 -33.27 30.19 -13.28
CA PHE A 195 -33.89 30.75 -14.49
C PHE A 195 -35.43 30.80 -14.41
N ASN A 196 -36.06 29.82 -13.75
CA ASN A 196 -37.51 29.82 -13.54
C ASN A 196 -37.98 30.79 -12.45
N GLN A 197 -37.13 31.16 -11.49
CA GLN A 197 -37.45 32.20 -10.51
C GLN A 197 -37.35 33.61 -11.11
N GLU A 198 -36.43 33.85 -12.03
CA GLU A 198 -36.28 35.12 -12.75
C GLU A 198 -37.48 35.41 -13.67
N ASN A 199 -37.97 34.40 -14.39
CA ASN A 199 -39.13 34.52 -15.28
C ASN A 199 -40.48 34.62 -14.57
N ARG A 200 -40.56 34.33 -13.26
CA ARG A 200 -41.77 34.52 -12.44
C ARG A 200 -41.84 35.89 -11.76
N ARG A 201 -40.77 36.68 -11.83
CA ARG A 201 -40.67 38.03 -11.25
C ARG A 201 -40.77 39.15 -12.30
N ARG A 202 -40.92 38.80 -13.58
CA ARG A 202 -41.26 39.70 -14.68
C ARG A 202 -42.73 39.51 -15.03
#